data_AF-A0A1Z9H0L0-F1
#
_entry.id   AF-A0A1Z9H0L0-F1
#
_cell.length_a   1.000
_cell.length_b   1.000
_cell.length_c   1.000
_cell.angle_alpha   90.00
_cell.angle_beta   90.00
_cell.angle_gamma   90.00
#
_symmetry.space_group_name_H-M   'P 1'
#
loop_
_entity.id
_entity.type
_entity.pdbx_description
1 polymer ?
#
loop_
_entity_poly.entity_id
_entity_poly.type
_entity_poly.pdbx_seq_one_letter_code
_entity_poly.pdbx_strand_id
1 'polypeptide(L)'
;MDGKKLKNDKLLDIPDFLRRLDEDRTETVPQVAEQPVEEKSVVEESTESEPVEEKPKKPSIQDRMRVRLMYIMSDIDDAFEEVWAKKGDPKKFKAYDYFTMHDIPGAFMKMIKAQIDLHIDEQAKGLKYRDIKSSERTDEQQDYVESFEGYSKVEMKQHIAWWERVYKDCDIWEANKKKQRKPRKYKPPSKEKMAKKVKYKAEDEKYKLVSENPINLIGCTAVIVFNTNNRKLGIYEATHKHHGITLKGTTLLNYDLSTGLQKTVRKPQDVLEKLNTGGLQAIKNTFNALTTTETKLNGRLNKDTVLVRIFQ
;
A
#
# COMPACT_ATOMS: atom_id res chain seq x y z
N MET A 1 5.90 58.78 -19.12
CA MET A 1 4.70 57.92 -19.11
C MET A 1 4.99 56.77 -18.17
N ASP A 2 4.32 56.81 -17.02
CA ASP A 2 4.48 55.89 -15.89
C ASP A 2 3.88 54.50 -16.15
N GLY A 3 4.59 53.46 -15.68
CA GLY A 3 4.06 52.12 -15.47
C GLY A 3 4.24 51.73 -14.00
N LYS A 4 3.21 51.92 -13.18
CA LYS A 4 3.17 51.60 -11.73
C LYS A 4 3.37 50.10 -11.47
N LYS A 5 4.15 49.75 -10.45
CA LYS A 5 4.04 48.47 -9.72
C LYS A 5 3.64 48.74 -8.25
N LEU A 6 2.61 48.02 -7.80
CA LEU A 6 2.02 48.13 -6.45
C LEU A 6 2.91 47.51 -5.35
N LYS A 7 2.76 48.01 -4.12
CA LYS A 7 3.49 47.65 -2.90
C LYS A 7 2.95 46.40 -2.19
N ASN A 8 3.86 45.73 -1.48
CA ASN A 8 3.79 44.41 -0.85
C ASN A 8 2.96 44.28 0.46
N ASP A 9 1.86 45.01 0.65
CA ASP A 9 1.20 45.07 1.97
C ASP A 9 0.03 44.09 2.22
N LYS A 10 -0.06 42.98 1.47
CA LYS A 10 -1.04 41.92 1.76
C LYS A 10 -0.53 40.54 1.37
N LEU A 11 0.28 39.91 2.21
CA LEU A 11 0.35 38.44 2.24
C LEU A 11 0.66 37.95 3.67
N LEU A 12 -0.15 36.98 4.09
CA LEU A 12 -0.31 36.46 5.44
C LEU A 12 0.96 35.77 5.99
N ASP A 13 1.14 35.84 7.32
CA ASP A 13 2.25 35.27 8.09
C ASP A 13 2.50 33.78 7.78
N ILE A 14 3.65 33.50 7.17
CA ILE A 14 4.16 32.15 6.94
C ILE A 14 4.89 31.68 8.21
N PRO A 15 4.59 30.49 8.77
CA PRO A 15 5.22 29.99 9.99
C PRO A 15 6.74 29.80 9.87
N ASP A 16 7.46 30.19 10.93
CA ASP A 16 8.94 30.27 11.03
C ASP A 16 9.74 28.99 10.71
N PHE A 17 9.10 27.82 10.63
CA PHE A 17 9.81 26.56 10.31
C PHE A 17 10.16 26.43 8.82
N LEU A 18 9.55 27.25 7.93
CA LEU A 18 9.81 27.24 6.48
C LEU A 18 10.91 28.21 6.05
N ARG A 19 11.37 29.15 6.90
CA ARG A 19 12.49 30.05 6.59
C ARG A 19 13.87 29.39 6.74
N ARG A 20 13.93 28.19 7.31
CA ARG A 20 15.18 27.56 7.76
C ARG A 20 15.70 26.46 6.83
N LEU A 21 15.36 26.50 5.54
CA LEU A 21 15.82 25.52 4.55
C LEU A 21 16.67 26.10 3.39
N ASP A 22 16.82 27.42 3.29
CA ASP A 22 17.45 28.06 2.12
C ASP A 22 18.83 28.71 2.39
N GLU A 23 19.43 28.52 3.58
CA GLU A 23 20.71 29.17 3.90
C GLU A 23 21.97 28.28 3.87
N ASP A 24 21.88 26.98 3.59
CA ASP A 24 23.07 26.12 3.44
C ASP A 24 23.09 25.36 2.11
N ARG A 25 23.34 26.09 1.02
CA ARG A 25 23.89 25.53 -0.22
C ARG A 25 24.91 26.52 -0.80
N THR A 26 26.16 26.41 -0.35
CA THR A 26 27.29 27.00 -1.06
C THR A 26 27.82 25.99 -2.08
N GLU A 27 27.88 26.46 -3.32
CA GLU A 27 28.42 25.77 -4.49
C GLU A 27 29.94 25.61 -4.34
N THR A 28 30.46 24.40 -4.58
CA THR A 28 31.90 24.17 -4.71
C THR A 28 32.19 23.52 -6.07
N VAL A 29 32.91 24.28 -6.90
CA VAL A 29 33.45 23.89 -8.21
C VAL A 29 34.69 23.00 -7.99
N PRO A 30 34.91 21.92 -8.78
CA PRO A 30 36.04 21.02 -8.57
C PRO A 30 37.34 21.60 -9.15
N GLN A 31 38.39 21.63 -8.32
CA GLN A 31 39.78 21.89 -8.73
C GLN A 31 40.57 20.59 -8.78
N VAL A 32 41.33 20.43 -9.86
CA VAL A 32 42.32 19.36 -10.11
C VAL A 32 43.62 19.74 -9.41
N ALA A 33 44.20 18.80 -8.65
CA ALA A 33 45.59 18.86 -8.19
C ALA A 33 46.16 17.44 -8.06
N GLU A 34 47.43 17.32 -8.46
CA GLU A 34 48.21 16.12 -8.73
C GLU A 34 48.88 15.48 -7.47
N GLN A 35 49.04 14.14 -7.56
CA GLN A 35 50.07 13.25 -6.97
C GLN A 35 50.04 12.87 -5.47
N PRO A 36 50.62 11.71 -5.04
CA PRO A 36 51.31 10.64 -5.79
C PRO A 36 50.78 9.20 -5.53
N VAL A 37 51.24 8.30 -6.40
CA VAL A 37 51.01 6.84 -6.41
C VAL A 37 51.95 6.15 -5.42
N GLU A 38 51.41 5.33 -4.52
CA GLU A 38 52.17 4.27 -3.84
C GLU A 38 51.69 2.90 -4.33
N GLU A 39 52.62 2.21 -4.97
CA GLU A 39 52.53 0.88 -5.53
C GLU A 39 52.82 -0.15 -4.42
N LYS A 40 51.85 -1.01 -4.09
CA LYS A 40 52.12 -2.28 -3.39
C LYS A 40 51.32 -3.42 -4.00
N SER A 41 52.08 -4.30 -4.61
CA SER A 41 51.74 -5.59 -5.21
C SER A 41 51.27 -6.62 -4.18
N VAL A 42 50.16 -7.30 -4.47
CA VAL A 42 49.92 -8.69 -4.05
C VAL A 42 49.23 -9.41 -5.22
N VAL A 43 49.89 -10.43 -5.71
CA VAL A 43 49.47 -11.37 -6.77
C VAL A 43 48.82 -12.59 -6.11
N GLU A 44 48.04 -13.34 -6.89
CA GLU A 44 47.44 -14.67 -6.64
C GLU A 44 46.08 -14.59 -5.91
N GLU A 45 44.98 -15.19 -6.38
CA GLU A 45 44.83 -16.45 -7.08
C GLU A 45 43.48 -16.45 -7.83
N SER A 46 43.52 -16.48 -9.17
CA SER A 46 42.35 -16.71 -10.02
C SER A 46 42.05 -18.21 -10.03
N THR A 47 41.15 -18.64 -9.16
CA THR A 47 40.50 -19.94 -9.27
C THR A 47 39.54 -19.87 -10.46
N GLU A 48 39.94 -20.53 -11.53
CA GLU A 48 39.14 -20.83 -12.71
C GLU A 48 37.86 -21.53 -12.25
N SER A 49 36.75 -20.80 -12.27
CA SER A 49 35.43 -21.36 -12.01
C SER A 49 34.99 -22.09 -13.27
N GLU A 50 34.81 -23.40 -13.13
CA GLU A 50 34.18 -24.25 -14.14
C GLU A 50 32.93 -23.58 -14.71
N PRO A 51 32.63 -23.73 -16.01
CA PRO A 51 31.50 -23.07 -16.65
C PRO A 51 30.21 -23.55 -15.98
N VAL A 52 29.61 -22.68 -15.16
CA VAL A 52 28.25 -22.89 -14.66
C VAL A 52 27.35 -22.88 -15.89
N GLU A 53 26.86 -24.04 -16.29
CA GLU A 53 25.76 -24.14 -17.24
C GLU A 53 24.64 -23.20 -16.80
N GLU A 54 24.43 -22.10 -17.53
CA GLU A 54 23.31 -21.19 -17.32
C GLU A 54 22.02 -22.01 -17.49
N LYS A 55 21.43 -22.44 -16.36
CA LYS A 55 20.07 -23.00 -16.36
C LYS A 55 19.18 -22.02 -17.12
N PRO A 56 18.35 -22.48 -18.08
CA PRO A 56 17.57 -21.59 -18.93
C PRO A 56 16.79 -20.62 -18.05
N LYS A 57 17.01 -19.31 -18.26
CA LYS A 57 16.34 -18.25 -17.49
C LYS A 57 14.84 -18.49 -17.58
N LYS A 58 14.23 -18.89 -16.46
CA LYS A 58 12.78 -19.11 -16.40
C LYS A 58 12.12 -17.80 -16.84
N PRO A 59 11.17 -17.84 -17.79
CA PRO A 59 10.59 -16.62 -18.35
C PRO A 59 10.04 -15.74 -17.22
N SER A 60 10.30 -14.43 -17.30
CA SER A 60 9.77 -13.48 -16.33
C SER A 60 8.24 -13.44 -16.41
N ILE A 61 7.60 -12.90 -15.37
CA ILE A 61 6.16 -12.58 -15.44
C ILE A 61 5.89 -11.62 -16.60
N GLN A 62 6.80 -10.66 -16.85
CA GLN A 62 6.68 -9.71 -17.96
C GLN A 62 6.79 -10.42 -19.32
N ASP A 63 7.69 -11.38 -19.45
CA ASP A 63 7.84 -12.15 -20.69
C ASP A 63 6.59 -12.98 -20.98
N ARG A 64 6.03 -13.63 -19.95
CA ARG A 64 4.75 -14.35 -20.10
C ARG A 64 3.60 -13.43 -20.47
N MET A 65 3.54 -12.23 -19.90
CA MET A 65 2.52 -11.23 -20.26
C MET A 65 2.70 -10.75 -21.70
N ARG A 66 3.94 -10.53 -22.16
CA ARG A 66 4.23 -10.14 -23.55
C ARG A 66 3.84 -11.24 -24.53
N VAL A 67 4.21 -12.48 -24.26
CA VAL A 67 3.82 -13.64 -25.08
C VAL A 67 2.30 -13.77 -25.18
N ARG A 68 1.58 -13.63 -24.05
CA ARG A 68 0.12 -13.64 -24.07
C ARG A 68 -0.46 -12.47 -24.87
N LEU A 69 0.13 -11.28 -24.75
CA LEU A 69 -0.28 -10.12 -25.55
C LEU A 69 -0.10 -10.39 -27.05
N MET A 70 0.99 -11.02 -27.46
CA MET A 70 1.25 -11.37 -28.86
C MET A 70 0.16 -12.29 -29.43
N TYR A 71 -0.26 -13.31 -28.67
CA TYR A 71 -1.38 -14.16 -29.10
C TYR A 71 -2.70 -13.39 -29.22
N ILE A 72 -3.00 -12.54 -28.25
CA ILE A 72 -4.22 -11.71 -28.29
C ILE A 72 -4.20 -10.76 -29.49
N MET A 73 -3.06 -10.13 -29.76
CA MET A 73 -2.91 -9.22 -30.89
C MET A 73 -3.02 -9.99 -32.21
N SER A 74 -2.38 -11.15 -32.32
CA SER A 74 -2.49 -12.03 -33.49
C SER A 74 -3.94 -12.39 -33.81
N ASP A 75 -4.75 -12.74 -32.81
CA ASP A 75 -6.17 -13.04 -33.04
C ASP A 75 -6.97 -11.81 -33.54
N ILE A 76 -6.60 -10.61 -33.06
CA ILE A 76 -7.22 -9.35 -33.50
C ILE A 76 -6.76 -8.98 -34.91
N ASP A 77 -5.48 -9.17 -35.24
CA ASP A 77 -4.90 -8.94 -36.56
C ASP A 77 -5.48 -9.92 -37.58
N ASP A 78 -5.64 -11.21 -37.24
CA ASP A 78 -6.31 -12.19 -38.08
C ASP A 78 -7.75 -11.78 -38.38
N ALA A 79 -8.45 -11.21 -37.39
CA ALA A 79 -9.79 -10.68 -37.58
C ALA A 79 -9.82 -9.41 -38.45
N PHE A 80 -8.76 -8.61 -38.44
CA PHE A 80 -8.59 -7.46 -39.33
C PHE A 80 -8.34 -7.93 -40.78
N GLU A 81 -7.44 -8.89 -40.98
CA GLU A 81 -7.11 -9.48 -42.28
C GLU A 81 -8.32 -10.19 -42.91
N GLU A 82 -9.15 -10.87 -42.11
CA GLU A 82 -10.39 -11.48 -42.61
C GLU A 82 -11.32 -10.46 -43.28
N VAL A 83 -11.31 -9.21 -42.81
CA VAL A 83 -12.12 -8.12 -43.40
C VAL A 83 -11.49 -7.64 -44.70
N TRP A 84 -10.18 -7.35 -44.71
CA TRP A 84 -9.54 -6.63 -45.82
C TRP A 84 -8.93 -7.54 -46.89
N ALA A 85 -8.33 -8.67 -46.51
CA ALA A 85 -7.77 -9.64 -47.46
C ALA A 85 -8.86 -10.57 -48.04
N LYS A 86 -9.86 -10.95 -47.22
CA LYS A 86 -10.91 -11.91 -47.63
C LYS A 86 -12.27 -11.26 -47.90
N LYS A 87 -12.37 -9.93 -47.85
CA LYS A 87 -13.61 -9.16 -48.08
C LYS A 87 -14.74 -9.57 -47.13
N GLY A 88 -14.41 -9.89 -45.87
CA GLY A 88 -15.36 -10.20 -44.82
C GLY A 88 -16.14 -8.97 -44.34
N ASP A 89 -17.14 -9.19 -43.47
CA ASP A 89 -17.91 -8.11 -42.86
C ASP A 89 -17.14 -7.46 -41.69
N PRO A 90 -16.80 -6.15 -41.75
CA PRO A 90 -16.10 -5.44 -40.69
C PRO A 90 -16.81 -5.51 -39.32
N LYS A 91 -18.13 -5.71 -39.30
CA LYS A 91 -18.94 -5.73 -38.06
C LYS A 91 -18.97 -7.09 -37.37
N LYS A 92 -18.51 -8.15 -38.04
CA LYS A 92 -18.57 -9.53 -37.53
C LYS A 92 -17.69 -9.71 -36.30
N PHE A 93 -16.49 -9.15 -36.32
CA PHE A 93 -15.61 -9.17 -35.15
C PHE A 93 -16.07 -8.13 -34.13
N LYS A 94 -16.22 -8.54 -32.87
CA LYS A 94 -16.51 -7.65 -31.73
C LYS A 94 -15.48 -7.93 -30.65
N ALA A 95 -14.63 -6.96 -30.36
CA ALA A 95 -13.51 -7.16 -29.45
C ALA A 95 -14.01 -7.41 -28.02
N TYR A 96 -15.11 -6.77 -27.63
CA TYR A 96 -15.75 -7.00 -26.32
C TYR A 96 -16.17 -8.46 -26.12
N ASP A 97 -16.77 -9.09 -27.13
CA ASP A 97 -17.21 -10.49 -27.07
C ASP A 97 -16.00 -11.43 -26.99
N TYR A 98 -14.95 -11.15 -27.77
CA TYR A 98 -13.67 -11.86 -27.69
C TYR A 98 -13.04 -11.75 -26.29
N PHE A 99 -12.97 -10.56 -25.70
CA PHE A 99 -12.44 -10.35 -24.34
C PHE A 99 -13.25 -11.09 -23.29
N THR A 100 -14.56 -11.20 -23.50
CA THR A 100 -15.48 -11.95 -22.64
C THR A 100 -15.23 -13.44 -22.72
N MET A 101 -15.13 -14.00 -23.93
CA MET A 101 -14.91 -15.44 -24.15
C MET A 101 -13.56 -15.93 -23.61
N HIS A 102 -12.51 -15.13 -23.78
CA HIS A 102 -11.15 -15.48 -23.35
C HIS A 102 -10.79 -15.00 -21.93
N ASP A 103 -11.76 -14.45 -21.20
CA ASP A 103 -11.64 -13.84 -19.87
C ASP A 103 -10.35 -13.00 -19.72
N ILE A 104 -10.17 -12.05 -20.64
CA ILE A 104 -8.92 -11.28 -20.68
C ILE A 104 -8.86 -10.34 -19.46
N PRO A 105 -7.79 -10.38 -18.65
CA PRO A 105 -7.67 -9.48 -17.52
C PRO A 105 -7.61 -8.02 -17.98
N GLY A 106 -8.33 -7.12 -17.29
CA GLY A 106 -8.36 -5.70 -17.64
C GLY A 106 -6.98 -5.01 -17.66
N ALA A 107 -5.96 -5.60 -17.03
CA ALA A 107 -4.58 -5.12 -17.08
C ALA A 107 -3.96 -5.19 -18.50
N PHE A 108 -4.43 -6.10 -19.36
CA PHE A 108 -3.95 -6.21 -20.74
C PHE A 108 -4.50 -5.10 -21.65
N MET A 109 -5.63 -4.48 -21.30
CA MET A 109 -6.26 -3.45 -22.14
C MET A 109 -5.35 -2.26 -22.40
N LYS A 110 -4.53 -1.85 -21.43
CA LYS A 110 -3.56 -0.77 -21.63
C LYS A 110 -2.50 -1.14 -22.68
N MET A 111 -2.04 -2.39 -22.69
CA MET A 111 -1.02 -2.85 -23.64
C MET A 111 -1.61 -3.05 -25.04
N ILE A 112 -2.82 -3.61 -25.12
CA ILE A 112 -3.54 -3.77 -26.39
C ILE A 112 -3.81 -2.41 -27.02
N LYS A 113 -4.32 -1.44 -26.25
CA LYS A 113 -4.55 -0.06 -26.71
C LYS A 113 -3.28 0.58 -27.28
N ALA A 114 -2.12 0.38 -26.65
CA ALA A 114 -0.86 0.91 -27.15
C ALA A 114 -0.44 0.32 -28.51
N GLN A 115 -0.79 -0.95 -28.80
CA GLN A 115 -0.56 -1.53 -30.13
C GLN A 115 -1.56 -0.99 -31.15
N ILE A 116 -2.84 -0.85 -30.76
CA ILE A 116 -3.87 -0.26 -31.62
C ILE A 116 -3.54 1.19 -31.98
N ASP A 117 -3.06 1.99 -31.03
CA ASP A 117 -2.63 3.38 -31.26
C ASP A 117 -1.53 3.46 -32.32
N LEU A 118 -0.61 2.48 -32.35
CA LEU A 118 0.45 2.40 -33.36
C LEU A 118 -0.15 2.12 -34.75
N HIS A 119 -1.07 1.16 -34.88
CA HIS A 119 -1.75 0.89 -36.16
C HIS A 119 -2.59 2.07 -36.67
N ILE A 120 -3.21 2.83 -35.77
CA ILE A 120 -3.97 4.03 -36.14
C ILE A 120 -3.02 5.15 -36.58
N ASP A 121 -1.93 5.39 -35.85
CA ASP A 121 -0.97 6.46 -36.14
C ASP A 121 -0.27 6.24 -37.49
N GLU A 122 0.17 5.01 -37.78
CA GLU A 122 0.80 4.66 -39.07
C GLU A 122 -0.14 4.94 -40.25
N GLN A 123 -1.40 4.50 -40.15
CA GLN A 123 -2.39 4.71 -41.22
C GLN A 123 -2.81 6.18 -41.34
N ALA A 124 -2.92 6.90 -40.23
CA ALA A 124 -3.22 8.33 -40.24
C ALA A 124 -2.10 9.15 -40.89
N LYS A 125 -0.83 8.80 -40.61
CA LYS A 125 0.35 9.38 -41.27
C LYS A 125 0.34 9.09 -42.76
N GLY A 126 0.13 7.84 -43.17
CA GLY A 126 0.03 7.46 -44.58
C GLY A 126 -1.06 8.24 -45.34
N LEU A 127 -2.22 8.44 -44.71
CA LEU A 127 -3.30 9.24 -45.29
C LEU A 127 -2.90 10.72 -45.44
N LYS A 128 -2.28 11.30 -44.42
CA LYS A 128 -1.82 12.70 -44.41
C LYS A 128 -0.75 12.94 -45.48
N TYR A 129 0.22 12.04 -45.62
CA TYR A 129 1.31 12.19 -46.58
C TYR A 129 0.86 11.97 -48.03
N ARG A 130 -0.21 11.19 -48.25
CA ARG A 130 -0.86 11.07 -49.56
C ARG A 130 -1.47 12.38 -50.08
N ASP A 131 -1.77 13.33 -49.20
CA ASP A 131 -2.26 14.65 -49.61
C ASP A 131 -1.12 15.61 -50.01
N ILE A 132 0.14 15.27 -49.66
CA ILE A 132 1.34 15.99 -50.09
C ILE A 132 1.68 15.55 -51.53
N LYS A 133 2.07 16.50 -52.37
CA LYS A 133 2.54 16.21 -53.74
C LYS A 133 3.82 15.38 -53.70
N SER A 134 3.95 14.40 -54.59
CA SER A 134 5.10 13.49 -54.61
C SER A 134 6.45 14.20 -54.70
N SER A 135 6.54 15.35 -55.39
CA SER A 135 7.75 16.16 -55.55
C SER A 135 8.18 16.91 -54.28
N GLU A 136 7.31 17.00 -53.28
CA GLU A 136 7.50 17.76 -52.04
C GLU A 136 7.60 16.84 -50.81
N ARG A 137 7.57 15.52 -51.00
CA ARG A 137 7.68 14.53 -49.91
C ARG A 137 9.14 14.32 -49.53
N THR A 138 9.38 14.09 -48.26
CA THR A 138 10.65 13.52 -47.79
C THR A 138 10.69 12.02 -48.09
N ASP A 139 11.88 11.42 -48.10
CA ASP A 139 12.06 9.97 -48.31
C ASP A 139 11.19 9.15 -47.33
N GLU A 140 11.21 9.50 -46.04
CA GLU A 140 10.37 8.86 -45.03
C GLU A 140 8.87 8.96 -45.36
N GLN A 141 8.40 10.13 -45.81
CA GLN A 141 6.98 10.32 -46.17
C GLN A 141 6.59 9.50 -47.39
N GLN A 142 7.53 9.35 -48.33
CA GLN A 142 7.33 8.53 -49.51
C GLN A 142 7.22 7.04 -49.13
N ASP A 143 8.09 6.53 -48.24
CA ASP A 143 8.02 5.15 -47.72
C ASP A 143 6.66 4.85 -47.07
N TYR A 144 6.14 5.77 -46.26
CA TYR A 144 4.80 5.63 -45.67
C TYR A 144 3.69 5.59 -46.72
N VAL A 145 3.78 6.39 -47.79
CA VAL A 145 2.77 6.39 -48.86
C VAL A 145 2.80 5.09 -49.65
N GLU A 146 3.99 4.58 -49.96
CA GLU A 146 4.20 3.31 -50.67
C GLU A 146 3.69 2.12 -49.87
N SER A 147 3.92 2.12 -48.54
CA SER A 147 3.44 1.07 -47.63
C SER A 147 1.92 0.87 -47.66
N PHE A 148 1.15 1.91 -48.01
CA PHE A 148 -0.31 1.86 -48.10
C PHE A 148 -0.83 1.99 -49.54
N GLU A 149 0.04 1.85 -50.56
CA GLU A 149 -0.35 2.06 -51.95
C GLU A 149 -1.49 1.12 -52.41
N GLY A 150 -1.47 -0.12 -51.91
CA GLY A 150 -2.49 -1.14 -52.19
C GLY A 150 -3.90 -0.84 -51.67
N TYR A 151 -4.07 0.19 -50.82
CA TYR A 151 -5.37 0.59 -50.26
C TYR A 151 -5.80 1.95 -50.79
N SER A 152 -7.09 2.13 -51.03
CA SER A 152 -7.68 3.44 -51.32
C SER A 152 -7.76 4.33 -50.07
N LYS A 153 -7.86 5.65 -50.25
CA LYS A 153 -8.06 6.60 -49.14
C LYS A 153 -9.33 6.30 -48.33
N VAL A 154 -10.34 5.71 -48.96
CA VAL A 154 -11.59 5.33 -48.30
C VAL A 154 -11.39 4.09 -47.43
N GLU A 155 -10.72 3.06 -47.95
CA GLU A 155 -10.38 1.85 -47.19
C GLU A 155 -9.51 2.18 -45.99
N MET A 156 -8.45 3.00 -46.14
CA MET A 156 -7.63 3.43 -45.01
C MET A 156 -8.45 4.11 -43.89
N LYS A 157 -9.43 4.95 -44.24
CA LYS A 157 -10.34 5.55 -43.25
C LYS A 157 -11.22 4.51 -42.56
N GLN A 158 -11.64 3.47 -43.30
CA GLN A 158 -12.42 2.37 -42.72
C GLN A 158 -11.55 1.48 -41.82
N HIS A 159 -10.28 1.27 -42.15
CA HIS A 159 -9.33 0.57 -41.30
C HIS A 159 -9.16 1.29 -39.96
N ILE A 160 -8.89 2.60 -40.00
CA ILE A 160 -8.79 3.45 -38.80
C ILE A 160 -10.07 3.35 -37.98
N ALA A 161 -11.25 3.47 -38.62
CA ALA A 161 -12.53 3.35 -37.93
C ALA A 161 -12.74 1.97 -37.27
N TRP A 162 -12.22 0.90 -37.88
CA TRP A 162 -12.27 -0.45 -37.30
C TRP A 162 -11.39 -0.54 -36.05
N TRP A 163 -10.16 -0.04 -36.11
CA TRP A 163 -9.25 -0.01 -34.97
C TRP A 163 -9.77 0.87 -33.83
N GLU A 164 -10.35 2.03 -34.13
CA GLU A 164 -11.00 2.89 -33.14
C GLU A 164 -12.19 2.19 -32.46
N ARG A 165 -12.92 1.35 -33.18
CA ARG A 165 -14.01 0.55 -32.60
C ARG A 165 -13.47 -0.50 -31.62
N VAL A 166 -12.40 -1.21 -32.00
CA VAL A 166 -11.72 -2.15 -31.09
C VAL A 166 -11.17 -1.42 -29.86
N TYR A 167 -10.60 -0.22 -30.03
CA TYR A 167 -10.13 0.62 -28.94
C TYR A 167 -11.26 0.96 -27.95
N LYS A 168 -12.42 1.38 -28.46
CA LYS A 168 -13.60 1.68 -27.62
C LYS A 168 -14.08 0.45 -26.85
N ASP A 169 -14.08 -0.73 -27.47
CA ASP A 169 -14.41 -1.98 -26.80
C ASP A 169 -13.43 -2.30 -25.65
N CYS A 170 -12.13 -2.01 -25.84
CA CYS A 170 -11.12 -2.13 -24.78
C CYS A 170 -11.45 -1.23 -23.57
N ASP A 171 -11.87 0.01 -23.80
CA ASP A 171 -12.25 0.95 -22.73
C ASP A 171 -13.49 0.47 -21.95
N ILE A 172 -14.51 -0.02 -22.67
CA ILE A 172 -15.72 -0.58 -22.07
C ILE A 172 -15.38 -1.79 -21.20
N TRP A 173 -14.55 -2.71 -21.72
CA TRP A 173 -14.11 -3.88 -20.98
C TRP A 173 -13.31 -3.53 -19.72
N GLU A 174 -12.37 -2.58 -19.85
CA GLU A 174 -11.56 -2.09 -18.72
C GLU A 174 -12.46 -1.51 -17.62
N ALA A 175 -13.45 -0.68 -17.99
CA ALA A 175 -14.41 -0.10 -17.05
C ALA A 175 -15.27 -1.18 -16.36
N ASN A 176 -15.72 -2.19 -17.10
CA ASN A 176 -16.53 -3.29 -16.57
C ASN A 176 -15.74 -4.16 -15.57
N LYS A 177 -14.49 -4.52 -15.89
CA LYS A 177 -13.62 -5.27 -14.97
C LYS A 177 -13.25 -4.46 -13.72
N LYS A 178 -13.09 -3.14 -13.83
CA LYS A 178 -12.91 -2.26 -12.65
C LYS A 178 -14.13 -2.27 -11.74
N LYS A 179 -15.35 -2.16 -12.30
CA LYS A 179 -16.61 -2.20 -11.53
C LYS A 179 -16.82 -3.53 -10.79
N GLN A 180 -16.41 -4.65 -11.39
CA GLN A 180 -16.51 -5.97 -10.74
C GLN A 180 -15.62 -6.11 -9.50
N ARG A 181 -14.55 -5.33 -9.37
CA ARG A 181 -13.67 -5.33 -8.19
C ARG A 181 -14.31 -4.53 -7.06
N LYS A 182 -15.33 -5.09 -6.40
CA LYS A 182 -15.94 -4.46 -5.20
C LYS A 182 -14.92 -4.40 -4.06
N PRO A 183 -14.67 -3.23 -3.45
CA PRO A 183 -13.82 -3.13 -2.27
C PRO A 183 -14.35 -4.04 -1.16
N ARG A 184 -13.45 -4.83 -0.55
CA ARG A 184 -13.85 -5.73 0.54
C ARG A 184 -14.34 -4.90 1.73
N LYS A 185 -15.59 -5.07 2.14
CA LYS A 185 -16.16 -4.37 3.31
C LYS A 185 -15.34 -4.73 4.56
N TYR A 186 -14.76 -3.71 5.21
CA TYR A 186 -14.04 -3.90 6.47
C TYR A 186 -15.02 -4.36 7.54
N LYS A 187 -14.69 -5.46 8.23
CA LYS A 187 -15.40 -5.92 9.42
C LYS A 187 -14.49 -5.65 10.62
N PRO A 188 -14.93 -4.89 11.64
CA PRO A 188 -14.12 -4.70 12.83
C PRO A 188 -13.78 -6.07 13.47
N PRO A 189 -12.59 -6.21 14.06
CA PRO A 189 -12.19 -7.47 14.67
C PRO A 189 -13.15 -7.84 15.81
N SER A 190 -13.51 -9.12 15.92
CA SER A 190 -14.30 -9.62 17.04
C SER A 190 -13.53 -9.47 18.36
N LYS A 191 -14.24 -9.38 19.49
CA LYS A 191 -13.62 -9.25 20.82
C LYS A 191 -12.59 -10.35 21.10
N GLU A 192 -12.91 -11.59 20.72
CA GLU A 192 -12.00 -12.73 20.81
C GLU A 192 -10.70 -12.55 20.02
N LYS A 193 -10.79 -12.01 18.78
CA LYS A 193 -9.61 -11.74 17.95
C LYS A 193 -8.71 -10.68 18.56
N MET A 194 -9.29 -9.68 19.23
CA MET A 194 -8.53 -8.64 19.94
C MET A 194 -7.87 -9.20 21.20
N ALA A 195 -8.57 -10.03 21.98
CA ALA A 195 -8.06 -10.62 23.22
C ALA A 195 -7.03 -11.74 22.99
N LYS A 196 -7.03 -12.41 21.83
CA LYS A 196 -6.15 -13.57 21.52
C LYS A 196 -4.65 -13.34 21.75
N LYS A 197 -4.18 -12.10 21.62
CA LYS A 197 -2.75 -11.74 21.74
C LYS A 197 -2.38 -11.18 23.12
N VAL A 198 -3.33 -11.10 24.05
CA VAL A 198 -3.06 -10.62 25.41
C VAL A 198 -2.20 -11.64 26.15
N LYS A 199 -1.13 -11.15 26.80
CA LYS A 199 -0.30 -11.95 27.69
C LYS A 199 -0.75 -11.64 29.12
N TYR A 200 -1.17 -12.67 29.85
CA TYR A 200 -1.58 -12.60 31.24
C TYR A 200 -1.32 -13.96 31.89
N LYS A 201 -1.35 -14.01 33.23
CA LYS A 201 -1.21 -15.23 34.02
C LYS A 201 -2.60 -15.76 34.37
N ALA A 202 -2.99 -16.91 33.84
CA ALA A 202 -4.34 -17.44 34.06
C ALA A 202 -4.63 -17.76 35.54
N GLU A 203 -3.68 -18.39 36.23
CA GLU A 203 -3.78 -18.73 37.65
C GLU A 203 -2.41 -18.55 38.33
N ASP A 204 -2.44 -18.09 39.57
CA ASP A 204 -1.26 -17.95 40.42
C ASP A 204 -1.47 -18.71 41.74
N GLU A 205 -0.74 -19.81 41.91
CA GLU A 205 -0.80 -20.67 43.10
C GLU A 205 -0.24 -19.96 44.35
N LYS A 206 0.75 -19.08 44.18
CA LYS A 206 1.46 -18.41 45.29
C LYS A 206 0.55 -17.47 46.07
N TYR A 207 -0.28 -16.71 45.37
CA TYR A 207 -1.24 -15.78 45.96
C TYR A 207 -2.69 -16.27 45.83
N LYS A 208 -2.89 -17.51 45.34
CA LYS A 208 -4.21 -18.15 45.15
C LYS A 208 -5.18 -17.27 44.35
N LEU A 209 -4.70 -16.70 43.25
CA LEU A 209 -5.48 -15.83 42.38
C LEU A 209 -5.81 -16.51 41.05
N VAL A 210 -7.05 -16.33 40.60
CA VAL A 210 -7.50 -16.71 39.26
C VAL A 210 -7.77 -15.43 38.48
N SER A 211 -7.21 -15.31 37.28
CA SER A 211 -7.45 -14.16 36.42
C SER A 211 -8.83 -14.19 35.79
N GLU A 212 -9.47 -13.04 35.71
CA GLU A 212 -10.66 -12.86 34.87
C GLU A 212 -10.33 -13.03 33.37
N ASN A 213 -11.36 -13.36 32.59
CA ASN A 213 -11.21 -13.57 31.15
C ASN A 213 -10.81 -12.25 30.43
N PRO A 214 -9.71 -12.24 29.64
CA PRO A 214 -9.25 -11.04 28.94
C PRO A 214 -10.24 -10.51 27.90
N ILE A 215 -11.25 -11.28 27.50
CA ILE A 215 -12.35 -10.80 26.62
C ILE A 215 -13.12 -9.65 27.28
N ASN A 216 -13.28 -9.71 28.61
CA ASN A 216 -14.02 -8.71 29.38
C ASN A 216 -13.28 -7.36 29.47
N LEU A 217 -11.97 -7.31 29.15
CA LEU A 217 -11.20 -6.08 29.09
C LEU A 217 -11.70 -5.11 28.01
N ILE A 218 -12.44 -5.59 27.01
CA ILE A 218 -12.90 -4.78 25.88
C ILE A 218 -14.24 -4.13 26.24
N GLY A 219 -14.20 -2.81 26.46
CA GLY A 219 -15.33 -2.00 26.87
C GLY A 219 -15.49 -1.87 28.39
N CYS A 220 -14.50 -2.28 29.17
CA CYS A 220 -14.54 -2.15 30.63
C CYS A 220 -14.29 -0.70 31.08
N THR A 221 -14.87 -0.32 32.22
CA THR A 221 -14.69 0.99 32.86
C THR A 221 -13.40 1.05 33.66
N ALA A 222 -13.04 -0.03 34.36
CA ALA A 222 -11.79 -0.12 35.10
C ALA A 222 -11.28 -1.55 35.20
N VAL A 223 -9.96 -1.71 35.29
CA VAL A 223 -9.26 -3.00 35.41
C VAL A 223 -8.21 -2.92 36.50
N ILE A 224 -8.22 -3.91 37.38
CA ILE A 224 -7.21 -4.06 38.42
C ILE A 224 -6.26 -5.17 38.02
N VAL A 225 -4.99 -4.82 37.94
CA VAL A 225 -3.91 -5.72 37.58
C VAL A 225 -2.97 -5.92 38.76
N PHE A 226 -2.51 -7.14 38.95
CA PHE A 226 -1.45 -7.44 39.90
C PHE A 226 -0.34 -8.21 39.21
N ASN A 227 0.89 -7.74 39.31
CA ASN A 227 2.04 -8.44 38.76
C ASN A 227 2.77 -9.21 39.86
N THR A 228 2.84 -10.52 39.71
CA THR A 228 3.31 -11.45 40.75
C THR A 228 4.82 -11.37 40.97
N ASN A 229 5.58 -10.96 39.94
CA ASN A 229 7.04 -10.86 39.97
C ASN A 229 7.48 -9.63 40.77
N ASN A 230 6.96 -8.45 40.42
CA ASN A 230 7.34 -7.19 41.06
C ASN A 230 6.45 -6.81 42.25
N ARG A 231 5.40 -7.59 42.54
CA ARG A 231 4.38 -7.31 43.59
C ARG A 231 3.72 -5.94 43.44
N LYS A 232 3.57 -5.45 42.20
CA LYS A 232 2.91 -4.19 41.90
C LYS A 232 1.43 -4.41 41.62
N LEU A 233 0.60 -3.68 42.35
CA LEU A 233 -0.82 -3.53 42.10
C LEU A 233 -1.02 -2.27 41.26
N GLY A 234 -1.84 -2.34 40.22
CA GLY A 234 -2.16 -1.23 39.35
C GLY A 234 -3.64 -1.16 39.02
N ILE A 235 -4.14 0.05 38.82
CA ILE A 235 -5.53 0.32 38.43
C ILE A 235 -5.50 1.06 37.10
N TYR A 236 -6.18 0.52 36.10
CA TYR A 236 -6.46 1.20 34.83
C TYR A 236 -7.91 1.67 34.84
N GLU A 237 -8.16 2.93 34.52
CA GLU A 237 -9.50 3.47 34.32
C GLU A 237 -9.66 3.97 32.89
N ALA A 238 -10.83 3.74 32.31
CA ALA A 238 -11.15 4.22 30.98
C ALA A 238 -11.20 5.76 30.95
N THR A 239 -10.63 6.37 29.92
CA THR A 239 -10.74 7.82 29.69
C THR A 239 -12.20 8.25 29.49
N HIS A 240 -12.99 7.41 28.83
CA HIS A 240 -14.41 7.64 28.59
C HIS A 240 -15.23 6.40 28.96
N LYS A 241 -16.23 6.59 29.84
CA LYS A 241 -17.13 5.50 30.28
C LYS A 241 -17.88 4.82 29.12
N HIS A 242 -18.20 5.57 28.05
CA HIS A 242 -18.95 5.03 26.90
C HIS A 242 -18.11 4.18 25.95
N HIS A 243 -16.82 4.51 25.78
CA HIS A 243 -15.93 3.76 24.89
C HIS A 243 -15.20 2.61 25.62
N GLY A 244 -15.01 2.75 26.93
CA GLY A 244 -14.27 1.80 27.75
C GLY A 244 -12.83 1.61 27.31
N ILE A 245 -12.13 0.70 27.97
CA ILE A 245 -10.76 0.30 27.61
C ILE A 245 -10.81 -0.61 26.38
N THR A 246 -9.82 -0.48 25.49
CA THR A 246 -9.67 -1.33 24.29
C THR A 246 -8.29 -2.01 24.28
N LEU A 247 -8.14 -3.07 23.51
CA LEU A 247 -6.89 -3.84 23.41
C LEU A 247 -6.27 -3.79 22.01
N LYS A 248 -4.95 -3.59 21.95
CA LYS A 248 -4.12 -3.80 20.77
C LYS A 248 -2.96 -4.72 21.12
N GLY A 249 -3.14 -6.01 20.87
CA GLY A 249 -2.14 -7.03 21.23
C GLY A 249 -2.06 -7.18 22.75
N THR A 250 -0.96 -6.73 23.34
CA THR A 250 -0.75 -6.71 24.81
C THR A 250 -1.00 -5.34 25.44
N THR A 251 -1.28 -4.32 24.62
CA THR A 251 -1.38 -2.93 25.06
C THR A 251 -2.85 -2.55 25.26
N LEU A 252 -3.16 -2.00 26.43
CA LEU A 252 -4.40 -1.35 26.78
C LEU A 252 -4.41 0.06 26.17
N LEU A 253 -5.53 0.41 25.55
CA LEU A 253 -5.80 1.70 24.93
C LEU A 253 -6.99 2.35 25.61
N ASN A 254 -7.09 3.68 25.50
CA ASN A 254 -8.15 4.50 26.08
C ASN A 254 -8.22 4.43 27.61
N TYR A 255 -7.06 4.29 28.27
CA TYR A 255 -6.95 4.46 29.71
C TYR A 255 -6.43 5.85 30.05
N ASP A 256 -6.87 6.40 31.18
CA ASP A 256 -6.42 7.69 31.67
C ASP A 256 -5.03 7.59 32.32
N LEU A 257 -4.10 8.39 31.82
CA LEU A 257 -2.70 8.44 32.27
C LEU A 257 -2.55 9.07 33.66
N SER A 258 -3.53 9.85 34.10
CA SER A 258 -3.52 10.51 35.41
C SER A 258 -3.95 9.57 36.53
N THR A 259 -4.99 8.76 36.28
CA THR A 259 -5.53 7.78 37.22
C THR A 259 -4.84 6.41 37.13
N GLY A 260 -4.14 6.14 36.02
CA GLY A 260 -3.36 4.94 35.76
C GLY A 260 -2.09 4.85 36.63
N LEU A 261 -2.26 4.50 37.90
CA LEU A 261 -1.19 4.42 38.89
C LEU A 261 -0.93 2.97 39.34
N GLN A 262 0.32 2.70 39.73
CA GLN A 262 0.76 1.44 40.34
C GLN A 262 1.55 1.69 41.63
N LYS A 263 1.35 0.79 42.60
CA LYS A 263 2.01 0.78 43.91
C LYS A 263 2.52 -0.62 44.23
N THR A 264 3.61 -0.70 45.00
CA THR A 264 4.19 -1.98 45.43
C THR A 264 3.51 -2.46 46.71
N VAL A 265 3.03 -3.69 46.74
CA VAL A 265 2.33 -4.23 47.91
C VAL A 265 3.28 -5.05 48.78
N ARG A 266 3.49 -4.63 50.04
CA ARG A 266 4.40 -5.33 50.98
C ARG A 266 3.83 -6.63 51.53
N LYS A 267 2.51 -6.69 51.76
CA LYS A 267 1.76 -7.88 52.19
C LYS A 267 0.65 -8.21 51.17
N PRO A 268 1.00 -8.83 50.04
CA PRO A 268 0.06 -9.02 48.94
C PRO A 268 -1.15 -9.88 49.32
N GLN A 269 -1.00 -10.93 50.13
CA GLN A 269 -2.11 -11.83 50.50
C GLN A 269 -3.27 -11.07 51.18
N ASP A 270 -3.00 -10.35 52.27
CA ASP A 270 -4.01 -9.57 53.01
C ASP A 270 -4.71 -8.50 52.15
N VAL A 271 -3.99 -7.91 51.20
CA VAL A 271 -4.53 -6.84 50.34
C VAL A 271 -5.36 -7.44 49.22
N LEU A 272 -4.88 -8.51 48.58
CA LEU A 272 -5.57 -9.16 47.46
C LEU A 272 -6.91 -9.78 47.88
N GLU A 273 -7.01 -10.34 49.09
CA GLU A 273 -8.27 -10.85 49.64
C GLU A 273 -9.34 -9.75 49.75
N LYS A 274 -8.93 -8.54 50.16
CA LYS A 274 -9.83 -7.37 50.25
C LYS A 274 -10.28 -6.88 48.87
N LEU A 275 -9.41 -6.97 47.86
CA LEU A 275 -9.70 -6.54 46.49
C LEU A 275 -10.70 -7.44 45.77
N ASN A 276 -10.72 -8.74 46.11
CA ASN A 276 -11.64 -9.69 45.49
C ASN A 276 -13.12 -9.41 45.86
N THR A 277 -13.36 -8.82 47.04
CA THR A 277 -14.73 -8.62 47.57
C THR A 277 -15.24 -7.18 47.39
N GLY A 278 -14.34 -6.20 47.26
CA GLY A 278 -14.70 -4.78 47.20
C GLY A 278 -15.16 -4.26 45.83
N GLY A 279 -16.02 -3.24 45.84
CA GLY A 279 -16.32 -2.42 44.65
C GLY A 279 -15.18 -1.45 44.30
N LEU A 280 -15.26 -0.82 43.13
CA LEU A 280 -14.19 0.05 42.59
C LEU A 280 -13.74 1.14 43.58
N GLN A 281 -14.67 1.80 44.28
CA GLN A 281 -14.31 2.84 45.25
C GLN A 281 -13.60 2.29 46.49
N ALA A 282 -14.02 1.12 46.98
CA ALA A 282 -13.35 0.46 48.11
C ALA A 282 -11.92 0.06 47.72
N ILE A 283 -11.73 -0.43 46.50
CA ILE A 283 -10.41 -0.77 45.95
C ILE A 283 -9.52 0.47 45.86
N LYS A 284 -10.02 1.59 45.35
CA LYS A 284 -9.28 2.87 45.33
C LYS A 284 -8.87 3.32 46.73
N ASN A 285 -9.77 3.22 47.71
CA ASN A 285 -9.46 3.56 49.10
C ASN A 285 -8.34 2.66 49.66
N THR A 286 -8.38 1.34 49.39
CA THR A 286 -7.31 0.42 49.79
C THR A 286 -5.99 0.70 49.08
N PHE A 287 -6.03 1.10 47.81
CA PHE A 287 -4.85 1.49 47.02
C PHE A 287 -4.22 2.79 47.55
N ASN A 288 -5.05 3.77 47.91
CA ASN A 288 -4.59 5.04 48.47
C ASN A 288 -4.00 4.87 49.87
N ALA A 289 -4.52 3.93 50.68
CA ALA A 289 -3.99 3.60 52.00
C ALA A 289 -2.60 2.95 51.97
N LEU A 290 -2.12 2.49 50.81
CA LEU A 290 -0.75 1.95 50.68
C LEU A 290 0.28 3.08 50.77
N THR A 291 1.24 2.91 51.69
CA THR A 291 2.32 3.89 51.98
C THR A 291 3.45 3.92 50.96
N THR A 292 3.43 3.04 49.96
CA THR A 292 4.49 2.96 48.95
C THR A 292 4.33 4.03 47.87
N THR A 293 5.46 4.41 47.27
CA THR A 293 5.51 5.40 46.19
C THR A 293 4.67 5.00 44.98
N GLU A 294 4.04 6.01 44.39
CA GLU A 294 3.23 5.88 43.19
C GLU A 294 4.09 5.94 41.94
N THR A 295 3.84 5.04 40.99
CA THR A 295 4.46 5.09 39.66
C THR A 295 3.36 5.04 38.61
N LYS A 296 3.57 5.71 37.47
CA LYS A 296 2.61 5.63 36.35
C LYS A 296 2.61 4.24 35.70
N LEU A 297 1.45 3.81 35.21
CA LEU A 297 1.28 2.58 34.44
C LEU A 297 1.62 2.79 32.96
N ASN A 298 2.19 1.75 32.35
CA ASN A 298 2.64 1.77 30.94
C ASN A 298 1.60 1.20 29.95
N GLY A 299 0.45 0.77 30.44
CA GLY A 299 -0.62 0.22 29.60
C GLY A 299 -0.31 -1.13 28.99
N ARG A 300 0.71 -1.88 29.43
CA ARG A 300 1.09 -3.16 28.81
C ARG A 300 0.99 -4.33 29.77
N LEU A 301 0.29 -5.38 29.34
CA LEU A 301 0.14 -6.63 30.09
C LEU A 301 1.24 -7.62 29.74
N ASN A 302 1.74 -8.33 30.75
CA ASN A 302 2.81 -9.32 30.66
C ASN A 302 2.34 -10.69 31.14
N LYS A 303 3.13 -11.74 30.87
CA LYS A 303 2.82 -13.12 31.30
C LYS A 303 2.71 -13.28 32.82
N ASP A 304 3.34 -12.40 33.60
CA ASP A 304 3.30 -12.40 35.07
C ASP A 304 2.16 -11.53 35.64
N THR A 305 1.31 -10.95 34.78
CA THR A 305 0.23 -10.06 35.20
C THR A 305 -1.07 -10.85 35.34
N VAL A 306 -1.62 -10.84 36.54
CA VAL A 306 -2.93 -11.41 36.89
C VAL A 306 -3.99 -10.31 36.77
N LEU A 307 -5.10 -10.62 36.12
CA LEU A 307 -6.27 -9.77 36.01
C LEU A 307 -7.17 -10.03 37.22
N VAL A 308 -6.99 -9.25 38.28
CA VAL A 308 -7.65 -9.50 39.58
C VAL A 308 -9.15 -9.24 39.46
N ARG A 309 -9.54 -8.11 38.85
CA ARG A 309 -10.94 -7.78 38.65
C ARG A 309 -11.16 -6.84 37.48
N ILE A 310 -12.25 -7.05 36.74
CA ILE A 310 -12.67 -6.21 35.62
C ILE A 310 -14.05 -5.62 35.91
N PHE A 311 -14.16 -4.29 35.86
CA PHE A 311 -15.41 -3.57 36.03
C PHE A 311 -15.98 -3.13 34.68
N GLN A 312 -17.26 -3.40 34.44
CA GLN A 312 -17.97 -2.92 33.25
C GLN A 312 -18.59 -1.54 33.45
#